data_AF-G1XAU7-F1
#
_entry.id   AF-G1XAU7-F1
#
_cell.length_a   1.000
_cell.length_b   1.000
_cell.length_c   1.000
_cell.angle_alpha   90.00
_cell.angle_beta   90.00
_cell.angle_gamma   90.00
#
_symmetry.space_group_name_H-M   'P 1'
#
loop_
_entity.id
_entity.type
_entity.pdbx_description
1 polymer ?
#
loop_
_entity_poly.entity_id
_entity_poly.type
_entity_poly.pdbx_seq_one_letter_code
_entity_poly.pdbx_strand_id
1 'polypeptide(L)'
;MDVDTQRVWDYASDAYVHRLVQNKSDGKLVELPSGRNESNTDELYDKLDNIGMEYTHLLTRQLDSQRTYFEEQVVAAADKATKASRRADEAFEKLQEALTALEDLKLKVDHLSQDVVPSLEKSKTRAEKKAEKATELLRKFEKDWREEKTVNDGLLERVDKINKEREELLREKMDLKDQLRDMMFFVEGREKLKEMDEEGIEEGEVTIGDVPDGKKKRRGKGKGKR
;
A
#
# COMPACT_ATOMS: atom_id res chain seq x y z
N MET A 1 -63.26 26.17 -69.46
CA MET A 1 -63.88 26.42 -70.76
C MET A 1 -62.89 27.24 -71.54
N ASP A 2 -62.18 26.61 -72.47
CA ASP A 2 -61.20 27.32 -73.29
C ASP A 2 -61.94 27.90 -74.50
N VAL A 3 -62.12 29.22 -74.50
CA VAL A 3 -62.99 29.92 -75.47
C VAL A 3 -62.38 29.98 -76.87
N ASP A 4 -61.06 29.82 -76.97
CA ASP A 4 -60.31 29.87 -78.24
C ASP A 4 -60.37 28.53 -78.99
N THR A 5 -60.37 27.40 -78.27
CA THR A 5 -60.34 26.06 -78.86
C THR A 5 -61.71 25.36 -78.92
N GLN A 6 -62.76 25.99 -78.37
CA GLN A 6 -64.13 25.45 -78.27
C GLN A 6 -64.23 24.03 -77.67
N ARG A 7 -63.24 23.62 -76.87
CA ARG A 7 -63.21 22.35 -76.14
C ARG A 7 -63.68 22.52 -74.70
N VAL A 8 -64.35 21.49 -74.18
CA VAL A 8 -64.83 21.43 -72.80
C VAL A 8 -64.02 20.38 -72.04
N TRP A 9 -63.66 20.69 -70.80
CA TRP A 9 -62.98 19.73 -69.93
C TRP A 9 -64.01 18.80 -69.28
N ASP A 10 -63.83 17.50 -69.44
CA ASP A 10 -64.56 16.49 -68.68
C ASP A 10 -63.74 16.09 -67.45
N TYR A 11 -64.20 16.53 -66.28
CA TYR A 11 -63.55 16.24 -65.00
C TYR A 11 -63.64 14.76 -64.59
N ALA A 12 -64.57 13.99 -65.17
CA ALA A 12 -64.72 12.57 -64.83
C ALA A 12 -63.72 11.68 -65.59
N SER A 13 -63.35 12.06 -66.81
CA SER A 13 -62.36 11.34 -67.64
C SER A 13 -60.99 12.04 -67.72
N ASP A 14 -60.84 13.18 -67.06
CA ASP A 14 -59.64 14.03 -67.03
C ASP A 14 -59.12 14.37 -68.44
N ALA A 15 -60.05 14.71 -69.36
CA ALA A 15 -59.76 14.93 -70.78
C ALA A 15 -60.58 16.08 -71.41
N TYR A 16 -60.05 16.67 -72.48
CA TYR A 16 -60.77 17.66 -73.30
C TYR A 16 -61.65 16.98 -74.36
N VAL A 17 -62.95 17.29 -74.36
CA VAL A 17 -63.96 16.81 -75.33
C VAL A 17 -64.52 17.94 -76.19
N HIS A 18 -64.91 17.64 -77.43
CA HIS A 18 -65.52 18.60 -78.34
C HIS A 18 -67.02 18.76 -78.03
N ARG A 19 -67.51 20.00 -77.99
CA ARG A 19 -68.95 20.27 -77.81
C ARG A 19 -69.70 19.95 -79.12
N LEU A 20 -70.56 18.94 -79.13
CA LEU A 20 -71.52 18.70 -80.21
C LEU A 20 -72.49 19.89 -80.31
N VAL A 21 -72.45 20.63 -81.43
CA VAL A 21 -73.35 21.77 -81.66
C VAL A 21 -74.51 21.30 -82.54
N GLN A 22 -75.71 21.22 -81.96
CA GLN A 22 -76.93 20.86 -82.68
C GLN A 22 -77.66 22.13 -83.14
N ASN A 23 -78.03 22.20 -84.42
CA ASN A 23 -78.78 23.33 -84.96
C ASN A 23 -80.25 23.27 -84.52
N LYS A 24 -80.79 24.36 -83.97
CA LYS A 24 -82.12 24.37 -83.30
C LYS A 24 -83.32 24.14 -84.23
N SER A 25 -83.14 24.30 -85.55
CA SER A 25 -84.23 24.17 -86.52
C SER A 25 -84.32 22.80 -87.20
N ASP A 26 -83.29 21.95 -87.15
CA ASP A 26 -83.29 20.73 -87.97
C ASP A 26 -82.56 19.50 -87.35
N GLY A 27 -82.08 19.60 -86.11
CA GLY A 27 -81.57 18.45 -85.33
C GLY A 27 -80.34 17.72 -85.88
N LYS A 28 -79.88 18.06 -87.08
CA LYS A 28 -78.75 17.42 -87.77
C LYS A 28 -77.42 17.83 -87.14
N LEU A 29 -76.59 16.84 -86.82
CA LEU A 29 -75.21 17.05 -86.38
C LEU A 29 -74.42 17.73 -87.51
N VAL A 30 -73.81 18.87 -87.22
CA VAL A 30 -72.88 19.54 -88.13
C VAL A 30 -71.47 19.26 -87.61
N GLU A 31 -70.75 18.38 -88.29
CA GLU A 31 -69.31 18.22 -88.10
C GLU A 31 -68.61 19.34 -88.86
N LEU A 32 -67.87 20.19 -88.13
CA LEU A 32 -67.00 21.17 -88.78
C LEU A 32 -65.82 20.44 -89.44
N PRO A 33 -65.40 20.84 -90.66
CA PRO A 33 -64.28 20.21 -91.32
C PRO A 33 -63.01 20.40 -90.48
N SER A 34 -62.46 19.29 -89.99
CA SER A 34 -61.16 19.28 -89.32
C SER A 34 -60.10 19.51 -90.39
N GLY A 35 -59.67 20.77 -90.55
CA GLY A 35 -58.55 21.12 -91.41
C GLY A 35 -57.26 20.51 -90.86
N ARG A 36 -56.94 19.28 -91.29
CA ARG A 36 -55.71 18.58 -90.92
C ARG A 36 -54.89 18.34 -92.17
N ASN A 37 -53.82 19.11 -92.32
CA ASN A 37 -52.70 18.77 -93.21
C ASN A 37 -51.98 17.57 -92.60
N GLU A 38 -52.28 16.36 -93.06
CA GLU A 38 -51.80 15.08 -92.51
C GLU A 38 -50.30 14.78 -92.76
N SER A 39 -49.58 15.63 -93.51
CA SER A 39 -48.19 15.34 -93.90
C SER A 39 -47.13 15.79 -92.88
N ASN A 40 -47.44 16.75 -92.01
CA ASN A 40 -46.49 17.33 -91.02
C ASN A 40 -46.81 16.92 -89.58
N THR A 41 -47.88 16.15 -89.36
CA THR A 41 -48.31 15.81 -87.99
C THR A 41 -47.45 14.70 -87.38
N ASP A 42 -47.06 13.68 -88.14
CA ASP A 42 -46.27 12.55 -87.62
C ASP A 42 -44.88 12.98 -87.15
N GLU A 43 -44.19 13.85 -87.90
CA GLU A 43 -42.90 14.40 -87.46
C GLU A 43 -43.01 15.28 -86.20
N LEU A 44 -44.17 15.92 -85.97
CA LEU A 44 -44.43 16.69 -84.76
C LEU A 44 -44.75 15.76 -83.58
N TYR A 45 -45.43 14.65 -83.81
CA TYR A 45 -45.66 13.62 -82.78
C TYR A 45 -44.36 12.94 -82.37
N ASP A 46 -43.49 12.58 -83.31
CA ASP A 46 -42.19 11.95 -83.00
C ASP A 46 -41.28 12.88 -82.20
N LYS A 47 -41.29 14.19 -82.51
CA LYS A 47 -40.57 15.20 -81.71
C LYS A 47 -41.17 15.39 -80.33
N LEU A 48 -42.50 15.39 -80.21
CA LEU A 48 -43.19 15.49 -78.93
C LEU A 48 -42.91 14.26 -78.06
N ASP A 49 -42.87 13.07 -78.66
CA ASP A 49 -42.56 11.81 -77.98
C ASP A 49 -41.09 11.77 -77.54
N ASN A 50 -40.17 12.22 -78.39
CA ASN A 50 -38.75 12.36 -78.02
C ASN A 50 -38.56 13.35 -76.84
N ILE A 51 -39.25 14.50 -76.86
CA ILE A 51 -39.25 15.44 -75.72
C ILE A 51 -39.87 14.81 -74.47
N GLY A 52 -40.94 14.02 -74.63
CA GLY A 52 -41.57 13.27 -73.54
C GLY A 52 -40.64 12.22 -72.93
N MET A 53 -39.87 11.51 -73.76
CA MET A 53 -38.84 10.56 -73.33
C MET A 53 -37.69 11.27 -72.62
N GLU A 54 -37.19 12.39 -73.15
CA GLU A 54 -36.15 13.20 -72.51
C GLU A 54 -36.59 13.77 -71.17
N TYR A 55 -37.82 14.27 -71.08
CA TYR A 55 -38.40 14.75 -69.83
C TYR A 55 -38.54 13.63 -68.81
N THR A 56 -39.02 12.46 -69.24
CA THR A 56 -39.10 11.27 -68.39
C THR A 56 -37.71 10.87 -67.91
N HIS A 57 -36.70 10.86 -68.79
CA HIS A 57 -35.32 10.54 -68.42
C HIS A 57 -34.74 11.54 -67.43
N LEU A 58 -34.97 12.85 -67.63
CA LEU A 58 -34.54 13.89 -66.70
C LEU A 58 -35.23 13.75 -65.33
N LEU A 59 -36.54 13.52 -65.33
CA LEU A 59 -37.31 13.33 -64.10
C LEU A 59 -36.87 12.07 -63.35
N THR A 60 -36.68 10.95 -64.05
CA THR A 60 -36.15 9.72 -63.47
C THR A 60 -34.77 9.96 -62.88
N ARG A 61 -33.86 10.61 -63.62
CA ARG A 61 -32.52 10.95 -63.13
C ARG A 61 -32.57 11.84 -61.89
N GLN A 62 -33.48 12.82 -61.85
CA GLN A 62 -33.62 13.71 -60.72
C GLN A 62 -34.19 12.98 -59.50
N LEU A 63 -35.24 12.19 -59.65
CA LEU A 63 -35.80 11.37 -58.57
C LEU A 63 -34.78 10.38 -58.02
N ASP A 64 -33.98 9.76 -58.90
CA ASP A 64 -32.93 8.83 -58.50
C ASP A 64 -31.84 9.55 -57.69
N SER A 65 -31.41 10.75 -58.12
CA SER A 65 -30.45 11.56 -57.36
C SER A 65 -30.97 12.03 -56.00
N GLN A 66 -32.27 12.33 -55.89
CA GLN A 66 -32.90 12.69 -54.61
C GLN A 66 -33.00 11.49 -53.69
N ARG A 67 -33.36 10.32 -54.24
CA ARG A 67 -33.38 9.07 -53.52
C ARG A 67 -32.00 8.75 -52.94
N THR A 68 -30.95 8.77 -53.76
CA THR A 68 -29.59 8.49 -53.28
C THR A 68 -29.16 9.49 -52.21
N TYR A 69 -29.46 10.78 -52.36
CA TYR A 69 -29.13 11.80 -51.37
C TYR A 69 -29.77 11.55 -50.00
N PHE A 70 -31.07 11.25 -49.97
CA PHE A 70 -31.76 10.97 -48.71
C PHE A 70 -31.40 9.61 -48.12
N GLU A 71 -31.15 8.59 -48.95
CA GLU A 71 -30.62 7.30 -48.50
C GLU A 71 -29.25 7.48 -47.81
N GLU A 72 -28.34 8.23 -48.41
CA GLU A 72 -27.05 8.58 -47.80
C GLU A 72 -27.22 9.36 -46.49
N GLN A 73 -28.13 10.34 -46.45
CA GLN A 73 -28.40 11.11 -45.24
C GLN A 73 -28.95 10.24 -44.10
N VAL A 74 -29.85 9.29 -44.42
CA VAL A 74 -30.41 8.35 -43.45
C VAL A 74 -29.32 7.40 -42.93
N VAL A 75 -28.49 6.85 -43.81
CA VAL A 75 -27.37 5.98 -43.41
C VAL A 75 -26.38 6.74 -42.52
N ALA A 76 -26.01 7.97 -42.89
CA ALA A 76 -25.11 8.80 -42.08
C ALA A 76 -25.70 9.15 -40.71
N ALA A 77 -27.01 9.38 -40.62
CA ALA A 77 -27.71 9.60 -39.35
C ALA A 77 -27.74 8.32 -38.50
N ALA A 78 -28.03 7.17 -39.11
CA ALA A 78 -28.01 5.87 -38.45
C ALA A 78 -26.61 5.55 -37.90
N ASP A 79 -25.56 5.76 -38.68
CA ASP A 79 -24.17 5.56 -38.26
C ASP A 79 -23.75 6.47 -37.09
N LYS A 80 -24.22 7.71 -37.08
CA LYS A 80 -23.98 8.63 -35.95
C LYS A 80 -24.72 8.14 -34.70
N ALA A 81 -25.97 7.71 -34.85
CA ALA A 81 -26.77 7.18 -33.74
C ALA A 81 -26.15 5.90 -33.17
N THR A 82 -25.71 4.96 -34.01
CA THR A 82 -25.07 3.70 -33.55
C THR A 82 -23.74 3.98 -32.85
N LYS A 83 -22.91 4.87 -33.40
CA LYS A 83 -21.65 5.29 -32.76
C LYS A 83 -21.89 6.02 -31.43
N ALA A 84 -22.94 6.83 -31.34
CA ALA A 84 -23.31 7.50 -30.10
C ALA A 84 -23.82 6.51 -29.05
N SER A 85 -24.69 5.57 -29.44
CA SER A 85 -25.19 4.50 -28.57
C SER A 85 -24.02 3.67 -28.02
N ARG A 86 -23.14 3.18 -28.91
CA ARG A 86 -21.99 2.38 -28.49
C ARG A 86 -21.07 3.13 -27.53
N ARG A 87 -20.82 4.42 -27.76
CA ARG A 87 -20.02 5.23 -26.83
C ARG A 87 -20.71 5.43 -25.49
N ALA A 88 -22.05 5.56 -25.49
CA ALA A 88 -22.81 5.62 -24.26
C ALA A 88 -22.71 4.29 -23.49
N ASP A 89 -22.87 3.15 -24.18
CA ASP A 89 -22.76 1.81 -23.59
C ASP A 89 -21.36 1.58 -22.99
N GLU A 90 -20.30 1.88 -23.74
CA GLU A 90 -18.91 1.79 -23.26
C GLU A 90 -18.64 2.72 -22.05
N ALA A 91 -19.29 3.89 -21.99
CA ALA A 91 -19.19 4.80 -20.84
C ALA A 91 -19.98 4.28 -19.63
N PHE A 92 -21.14 3.66 -19.85
CA PHE A 92 -21.94 3.03 -18.81
C PHE A 92 -21.21 1.85 -18.18
N GLU A 93 -20.58 0.97 -18.97
CA GLU A 93 -19.78 -0.15 -18.46
C GLU A 93 -18.64 0.35 -17.56
N LYS A 94 -17.87 1.34 -18.02
CA LYS A 94 -16.78 1.94 -17.23
C LYS A 94 -17.29 2.60 -15.95
N LEU A 95 -18.46 3.23 -16.00
CA LEU A 95 -19.06 3.84 -14.82
C LEU A 95 -19.52 2.78 -13.83
N GLN A 96 -20.10 1.67 -14.29
CA GLN A 96 -20.46 0.54 -13.44
C GLN A 96 -19.23 -0.10 -12.78
N GLU A 97 -18.16 -0.33 -13.54
CA GLU A 97 -16.88 -0.83 -13.00
C GLU A 97 -16.29 0.13 -11.96
N ALA A 98 -16.34 1.43 -12.20
CA ALA A 98 -15.87 2.43 -11.24
C ALA A 98 -16.74 2.46 -9.97
N LEU A 99 -18.05 2.27 -10.09
CA LEU A 99 -18.97 2.22 -8.94
C LEU A 99 -18.72 0.97 -8.08
N THR A 100 -18.55 -0.20 -8.69
CA THR A 100 -18.27 -1.44 -7.94
C THR A 100 -16.90 -1.35 -7.25
N ALA A 101 -15.87 -0.83 -7.94
CA ALA A 101 -14.56 -0.61 -7.33
C ALA A 101 -14.61 0.38 -6.15
N LEU A 102 -15.45 1.41 -6.24
CA LEU A 102 -15.65 2.39 -5.17
C LEU A 102 -16.38 1.76 -3.98
N GLU A 103 -17.37 0.92 -4.22
CA GLU A 103 -18.07 0.16 -3.17
C GLU A 103 -17.13 -0.81 -2.44
N ASP A 104 -16.31 -1.56 -3.17
CA ASP A 104 -15.27 -2.42 -2.60
C ASP A 104 -14.26 -1.63 -1.76
N LEU A 105 -13.87 -0.44 -2.23
CA LEU A 105 -12.95 0.43 -1.49
C LEU A 105 -13.59 0.95 -0.21
N LYS A 106 -14.87 1.34 -0.25
CA LYS A 106 -15.62 1.74 0.95
C LYS A 106 -15.68 0.61 1.97
N LEU A 107 -16.03 -0.61 1.56
CA LEU A 107 -16.06 -1.77 2.46
C LEU A 107 -14.69 -2.04 3.10
N LYS A 108 -13.60 -1.90 2.33
CA LYS A 108 -12.23 -2.03 2.87
C LYS A 108 -11.91 -0.94 3.88
N VAL A 109 -12.30 0.31 3.60
CA VAL A 109 -12.08 1.44 4.52
C VAL A 109 -12.88 1.25 5.81
N ASP A 110 -14.13 0.80 5.71
CA ASP A 110 -14.98 0.52 6.86
C ASP A 110 -14.40 -0.62 7.71
N HIS A 111 -13.99 -1.74 7.09
CA HIS A 111 -13.34 -2.83 7.81
C HIS A 111 -12.04 -2.40 8.49
N LEU A 112 -11.18 -1.64 7.80
CA LEU A 112 -9.93 -1.14 8.38
C LEU A 112 -10.20 -0.19 9.55
N SER A 113 -11.14 0.74 9.40
CA SER A 113 -11.43 1.74 10.42
C SER A 113 -12.19 1.19 11.63
N GLN A 114 -13.09 0.24 11.44
CA GLN A 114 -13.93 -0.30 12.52
C GLN A 114 -13.28 -1.49 13.24
N ASP A 115 -12.56 -2.36 12.52
CA ASP A 115 -12.01 -3.58 13.11
C ASP A 115 -10.51 -3.50 13.35
N VAL A 116 -9.75 -3.15 12.30
CA VAL A 116 -8.29 -3.25 12.33
C VAL A 116 -7.66 -2.14 13.18
N VAL A 117 -8.05 -0.88 12.98
CA VAL A 117 -7.50 0.23 13.78
C VAL A 117 -7.79 0.06 15.27
N PRO A 118 -9.04 -0.19 15.72
CA PRO A 118 -9.33 -0.31 17.15
C PRO A 118 -8.70 -1.55 17.79
N SER A 119 -8.57 -2.66 17.05
CA SER A 119 -7.87 -3.85 17.55
C SER A 119 -6.35 -3.61 17.69
N LEU A 120 -5.74 -2.93 16.73
CA LEU A 120 -4.33 -2.52 16.80
C LEU A 120 -4.10 -1.55 17.95
N GLU A 121 -4.95 -0.55 18.15
CA GLU A 121 -4.87 0.38 19.29
C GLU A 121 -4.99 -0.34 20.63
N LYS A 122 -5.92 -1.30 20.76
CA LYS A 122 -6.03 -2.14 21.96
C LYS A 122 -4.79 -3.00 22.19
N SER A 123 -4.18 -3.53 21.13
CA SER A 123 -2.95 -4.32 21.24
C SER A 123 -1.75 -3.45 21.63
N LYS A 124 -1.64 -2.25 21.05
CA LYS A 124 -0.60 -1.26 21.34
C LYS A 124 -0.65 -0.81 22.78
N THR A 125 -1.83 -0.38 23.26
CA THR A 125 -2.01 0.04 24.66
C THR A 125 -1.70 -1.08 25.65
N ARG A 126 -2.01 -2.35 25.32
CA ARG A 126 -1.61 -3.51 26.14
C ARG A 126 -0.09 -3.72 26.15
N ALA A 127 0.57 -3.56 25.00
CA ALA A 127 2.02 -3.68 24.90
C ALA A 127 2.73 -2.55 25.66
N GLU A 128 2.26 -1.32 25.55
CA GLU A 128 2.76 -0.16 26.28
C GLU A 128 2.65 -0.35 27.80
N LYS A 129 1.47 -0.77 28.30
CA LYS A 129 1.29 -1.09 29.73
C LYS A 129 2.21 -2.20 30.22
N LYS A 130 2.51 -3.19 29.39
CA LYS A 130 3.47 -4.26 29.75
C LYS A 130 4.90 -3.74 29.78
N ALA A 131 5.27 -2.92 28.80
CA ALA A 131 6.59 -2.29 28.76
C ALA A 131 6.80 -1.37 29.97
N GLU A 132 5.80 -0.55 30.31
CA GLU A 132 5.84 0.32 31.49
C GLU A 132 6.06 -0.49 32.78
N LYS A 133 5.27 -1.54 33.01
CA LYS A 133 5.47 -2.44 34.16
C LYS A 133 6.86 -3.10 34.17
N ALA A 134 7.36 -3.54 33.02
CA ALA A 134 8.69 -4.11 32.93
C ALA A 134 9.76 -3.07 33.28
N THR A 135 9.62 -1.82 32.82
CA THR A 135 10.55 -0.73 33.17
C THR A 135 10.49 -0.37 34.65
N GLU A 136 9.31 -0.39 35.27
CA GLU A 136 9.17 -0.18 36.72
C GLU A 136 9.85 -1.30 37.52
N LEU A 137 9.68 -2.57 37.12
CA LEU A 137 10.35 -3.71 37.75
C LEU A 137 11.86 -3.62 37.59
N LEU A 138 12.36 -3.26 36.39
CA LEU A 138 13.79 -3.06 36.15
C LEU A 138 14.36 -1.94 37.03
N ARG A 139 13.64 -0.83 37.22
CA ARG A 139 14.06 0.25 38.14
C ARG A 139 14.11 -0.22 39.59
N LYS A 140 13.16 -1.05 40.03
CA LYS A 140 13.18 -1.65 41.37
C LYS A 140 14.38 -2.58 41.54
N PHE A 141 14.59 -3.51 40.60
CA PHE A 141 15.75 -4.40 40.64
C PHE A 141 17.08 -3.66 40.55
N GLU A 142 17.17 -2.57 39.80
CA GLU A 142 18.38 -1.74 39.77
C GLU A 142 18.66 -1.10 41.14
N LYS A 143 17.61 -0.61 41.81
CA LYS A 143 17.71 -0.05 43.15
C LYS A 143 18.13 -1.13 44.16
N ASP A 144 17.44 -2.27 44.17
CA ASP A 144 17.70 -3.38 45.08
C ASP A 144 19.12 -3.92 44.87
N TRP A 145 19.55 -4.09 43.62
CA TRP A 145 20.92 -4.52 43.29
C TRP A 145 21.97 -3.50 43.74
N ARG A 146 21.69 -2.20 43.60
CA ARG A 146 22.60 -1.15 44.07
C ARG A 146 22.72 -1.16 45.59
N GLU A 147 21.60 -1.30 46.30
CA GLU A 147 21.57 -1.42 47.75
C GLU A 147 22.32 -2.68 48.22
N GLU A 148 22.04 -3.85 47.65
CA GLU A 148 22.77 -5.09 47.94
C GLU A 148 24.26 -4.94 47.67
N LYS A 149 24.64 -4.31 46.56
CA LYS A 149 26.06 -4.07 46.24
C LYS A 149 26.72 -3.20 47.31
N THR A 150 26.09 -2.11 47.73
CA THR A 150 26.64 -1.25 48.79
C THR A 150 26.75 -1.97 50.13
N VAL A 151 25.77 -2.83 50.47
CA VAL A 151 25.81 -3.64 51.69
C VAL A 151 26.91 -4.70 51.61
N ASN A 152 27.05 -5.38 50.47
CA ASN A 152 28.09 -6.37 50.25
C ASN A 152 29.50 -5.75 50.31
N ASP A 153 29.70 -4.60 49.66
CA ASP A 153 30.95 -3.84 49.74
C ASP A 153 31.27 -3.47 51.21
N GLY A 154 30.28 -2.99 51.98
CA GLY A 154 30.45 -2.69 53.41
C GLY A 154 30.71 -3.92 54.30
N LEU A 155 30.08 -5.07 53.98
CA LEU A 155 30.34 -6.34 54.65
C LEU A 155 31.75 -6.86 54.34
N LEU A 156 32.19 -6.77 53.09
CA LEU A 156 33.56 -7.12 52.68
C LEU A 156 34.58 -6.25 53.41
N GLU A 157 34.39 -4.95 53.49
CA GLU A 157 35.25 -4.05 54.27
C GLU A 157 35.30 -4.43 55.76
N ARG A 158 34.16 -4.82 56.35
CA ARG A 158 34.10 -5.27 57.74
C ARG A 158 34.82 -6.60 57.94
N VAL A 159 34.65 -7.55 57.02
CA VAL A 159 35.36 -8.83 57.03
C VAL A 159 36.87 -8.60 56.91
N ASP A 160 37.30 -7.69 56.04
CA ASP A 160 38.71 -7.33 55.89
C ASP A 160 39.29 -6.69 57.17
N LYS A 161 38.53 -5.81 57.85
CA LYS A 161 38.94 -5.26 59.15
C LYS A 161 39.08 -6.33 60.21
N ILE A 162 38.08 -7.22 60.36
CA ILE A 162 38.13 -8.33 61.31
C ILE A 162 39.29 -9.27 61.01
N ASN A 163 39.58 -9.55 59.74
CA ASN A 163 40.72 -10.37 59.36
C ASN A 163 42.05 -9.73 59.75
N LYS A 164 42.21 -8.41 59.56
CA LYS A 164 43.42 -7.68 60.00
C LYS A 164 43.57 -7.69 61.51
N GLU A 165 42.50 -7.39 62.25
CA GLU A 165 42.50 -7.45 63.73
C GLU A 165 42.84 -8.88 64.22
N ARG A 166 42.31 -9.91 63.55
CA ARG A 166 42.65 -11.31 63.84
C ARG A 166 44.12 -11.62 63.56
N GLU A 167 44.70 -11.12 62.47
CA GLU A 167 46.12 -11.28 62.15
C GLU A 167 47.03 -10.54 63.14
N GLU A 168 46.63 -9.36 63.61
CA GLU A 168 47.31 -8.61 64.66
C GLU A 168 47.28 -9.36 65.99
N LEU A 169 46.10 -9.79 66.44
CA LEU A 169 45.96 -10.61 67.65
C LEU A 169 46.73 -11.94 67.56
N LEU A 170 46.80 -12.56 66.38
CA LEU A 170 47.61 -13.77 66.18
C LEU A 170 49.11 -13.49 66.29
N ARG A 171 49.58 -12.33 65.78
CA ARG A 171 50.97 -11.87 65.94
C ARG A 171 51.27 -11.60 67.41
N GLU A 172 50.44 -10.82 68.09
CA GLU A 172 50.60 -10.54 69.52
C GLU A 172 50.61 -11.84 70.35
N LYS A 173 49.74 -12.80 70.03
CA LYS A 173 49.72 -14.11 70.68
C LYS A 173 51.01 -14.91 70.42
N MET A 174 51.61 -14.76 69.23
CA MET A 174 52.87 -15.41 68.90
C MET A 174 54.03 -14.75 69.64
N ASP A 175 54.10 -13.42 69.66
CA ASP A 175 55.11 -12.65 70.40
C ASP A 175 55.02 -12.94 71.91
N LEU A 176 53.81 -13.00 72.49
CA LEU A 176 53.59 -13.39 73.89
C LEU A 176 54.01 -14.83 74.16
N LYS A 177 53.80 -15.75 73.21
CA LYS A 177 54.29 -17.13 73.33
C LYS A 177 55.80 -17.21 73.28
N ASP A 178 56.44 -16.41 72.43
CA ASP A 178 57.90 -16.34 72.34
C ASP A 178 58.49 -15.71 73.62
N GLN A 179 57.89 -14.63 74.14
CA GLN A 179 58.24 -14.08 75.46
C GLN A 179 58.07 -15.10 76.60
N LEU A 180 56.98 -15.89 76.60
CA LEU A 180 56.78 -16.97 77.56
C LEU A 180 57.83 -18.07 77.41
N ARG A 181 58.22 -18.41 76.17
CA ARG A 181 59.29 -19.36 75.88
C ARG A 181 60.64 -18.86 76.36
N ASP A 182 60.95 -17.59 76.12
CA ASP A 182 62.18 -16.93 76.57
C ASP A 182 62.22 -16.85 78.11
N MET A 183 61.08 -16.55 78.73
CA MET A 183 60.96 -16.55 80.19
C MET A 183 61.10 -17.95 80.79
N MET A 184 60.49 -18.97 80.18
CA MET A 184 60.68 -20.36 80.58
C MET A 184 62.15 -20.78 80.42
N PHE A 185 62.80 -20.42 79.30
CA PHE A 185 64.22 -20.68 79.10
C PHE A 185 65.11 -19.95 80.13
N PHE A 186 64.76 -18.71 80.52
CA PHE A 186 65.47 -17.99 81.57
C PHE A 186 65.29 -18.64 82.95
N VAL A 187 64.09 -19.13 83.27
CA VAL A 187 63.82 -19.85 84.52
C VAL A 187 64.56 -21.18 84.54
N GLU A 188 64.47 -21.99 83.47
CA GLU A 188 65.21 -23.24 83.32
C GLU A 188 66.72 -23.01 83.36
N GLY A 189 67.22 -21.96 82.71
CA GLY A 189 68.64 -21.58 82.75
C GLY A 189 69.09 -21.16 84.15
N ARG A 190 68.24 -20.46 84.91
CA ARG A 190 68.51 -20.10 86.31
C ARG A 190 68.45 -21.31 87.25
N GLU A 191 67.54 -22.25 87.02
CA GLU A 191 67.47 -23.50 87.76
C GLU A 191 68.68 -24.38 87.46
N LYS A 192 69.06 -24.55 86.19
CA LYS A 192 70.30 -25.26 85.80
C LYS A 192 71.55 -24.57 86.34
N LEU A 193 71.63 -23.24 86.33
CA LEU A 193 72.78 -22.53 86.90
C LEU A 193 72.85 -22.73 88.42
N LYS A 194 71.71 -22.78 89.13
CA LYS A 194 71.68 -23.13 90.56
C LYS A 194 72.09 -24.58 90.81
N GLU A 195 71.63 -25.53 89.99
CA GLU A 195 72.08 -26.92 90.05
C GLU A 195 73.59 -27.05 89.75
N MET A 196 74.10 -26.29 88.76
CA MET A 196 75.53 -26.25 88.41
C MET A 196 76.40 -25.53 89.45
N ASP A 197 75.88 -24.52 90.17
CA ASP A 197 76.56 -23.89 91.32
C ASP A 197 76.63 -24.85 92.53
N GLU A 198 75.68 -25.79 92.65
CA GLU A 198 75.72 -26.87 93.65
C GLU A 198 76.65 -28.03 93.25
N GLU A 199 76.92 -28.26 91.95
CA GLU A 199 77.79 -29.34 91.46
C GLU A 199 79.21 -28.94 91.00
N GLY A 200 79.54 -27.65 90.91
CA GLY A 200 80.90 -27.19 90.60
C GLY A 200 81.19 -27.08 89.09
N ILE A 201 81.86 -25.99 88.75
CA ILE A 201 82.05 -25.45 87.39
C ILE A 201 82.97 -26.33 86.51
N GLU A 202 82.50 -26.69 85.31
CA GLU A 202 83.37 -26.95 84.15
C GLU A 202 82.86 -26.18 82.91
N GLU A 203 83.78 -25.48 82.25
CA GLU A 203 83.59 -24.62 81.09
C GLU A 203 83.06 -25.39 79.86
N GLY A 204 82.05 -24.83 79.18
CA GLY A 204 81.52 -25.38 77.92
C GLY A 204 81.28 -24.28 76.88
N GLU A 205 82.18 -24.20 75.90
CA GLU A 205 82.13 -23.34 74.71
C GLU A 205 80.96 -23.73 73.80
N VAL A 206 80.02 -22.80 73.56
CA VAL A 206 78.88 -22.99 72.63
C VAL A 206 79.17 -22.27 71.31
N THR A 207 79.62 -23.01 70.31
CA THR A 207 79.73 -22.54 68.92
C THR A 207 78.38 -22.60 68.22
N ILE A 208 77.87 -21.45 67.78
CA ILE A 208 76.69 -21.32 66.91
C ILE A 208 77.09 -21.74 65.50
N GLY A 209 76.52 -22.86 65.02
CA GLY A 209 76.62 -23.27 63.62
C GLY A 209 75.71 -22.43 62.72
N ASP A 210 76.30 -21.88 61.66
CA ASP A 210 75.64 -21.14 60.58
C ASP A 210 74.46 -21.90 59.95
N VAL A 211 73.36 -21.17 59.69
CA VAL A 211 72.25 -21.63 58.84
C VAL A 211 72.43 -21.01 57.45
N PRO A 212 72.57 -21.80 56.36
CA PRO A 212 72.63 -21.22 55.03
C PRO A 212 71.24 -20.88 54.48
N ASP A 213 71.18 -19.64 53.98
CA ASP A 213 70.10 -18.96 53.29
C ASP A 213 69.61 -19.70 52.03
N GLY A 214 68.28 -19.74 51.84
CA GLY A 214 67.57 -20.66 50.96
C GLY A 214 66.45 -20.03 50.13
N LYS A 215 66.80 -19.01 49.32
CA LYS A 215 66.19 -18.64 48.02
C LYS A 215 64.68 -18.30 47.96
N LYS A 216 64.43 -16.99 47.83
CA LYS A 216 63.25 -16.40 47.15
C LYS A 216 63.08 -16.97 45.73
N LYS A 217 61.91 -17.57 45.44
CA LYS A 217 61.43 -17.81 44.06
C LYS A 217 60.27 -16.86 43.74
N ARG A 218 60.54 -15.91 42.84
CA ARG A 218 59.55 -15.01 42.21
C ARG A 218 58.56 -15.85 41.40
N ARG A 219 57.24 -15.73 41.63
CA ARG A 219 56.21 -16.15 40.67
C ARG A 219 55.75 -14.93 39.87
N GLY A 220 55.94 -15.03 38.56
CA GLY A 220 55.52 -14.07 37.56
C GLY A 220 53.99 -13.98 37.45
N LYS A 221 53.56 -12.75 37.16
CA LYS A 221 52.19 -12.28 36.96
C LYS A 221 51.77 -12.63 35.52
N GLY A 222 50.90 -13.61 35.36
CA GLY A 222 50.22 -13.90 34.08
C GLY A 222 48.91 -13.12 34.01
N LYS A 223 48.93 -11.96 33.33
CA LYS A 223 47.72 -11.28 32.84
C LYS A 223 47.28 -12.01 31.55
N GLY A 224 46.19 -12.75 31.60
CA GLY A 224 45.47 -13.25 30.43
C GLY A 224 44.17 -12.45 30.29
N LYS A 225 44.12 -11.62 29.24
CA LYS A 225 43.00 -10.77 28.84
C LYS A 225 42.50 -11.34 27.52
N ARG A 226 41.23 -11.72 27.42
CA ARG A 226 40.32 -11.58 26.26
C ARG A 226 39.10 -12.47 26.42
#